data_AF-A0A8T7E3M5-F1
#
_entry.id   AF-A0A8T7E3M5-F1
#
_cell.length_a   1.000
_cell.length_b   1.000
_cell.length_c   1.000
_cell.angle_alpha   90.00
_cell.angle_beta   90.00
_cell.angle_gamma   90.00
#
_symmetry.space_group_name_H-M   'P 1'
#
loop_
_entity.id
_entity.type
_entity.pdbx_description
1 polymer ?
#
loop_
_entity_poly.entity_id
_entity_poly.type
_entity_poly.pdbx_seq_one_letter_code
_entity_poly.pdbx_strand_id
1 'polypeptide(L)'
;NTVFNVLNPKFVTRQPMVLDQDLPLCRQDGSELGIVIHPFAVPGKVALWLEDESKGANFGSVDEDTIALEVKDANGETCFFYIPACASMTTELADRIRGTRLVFFDGTLWVDDEMVRDGVGVKTGKRMGHMSISGPDGTLAAFKDLDIARKLFIHINTTNSVLLEDSPERAEANAAGWEVTYDGMAIEV
;
A
#
# COMPACT_ATOMS: atom_id res chain seq x y z
N ASN A 1 7.19 -13.28 -13.54
CA ASN A 1 5.76 -13.51 -13.22
C ASN A 1 5.01 -13.99 -14.47
N THR A 2 4.49 -15.23 -14.47
CA THR A 2 3.83 -15.86 -15.62
C THR A 2 2.43 -15.33 -15.91
N VAL A 3 1.78 -14.65 -14.95
CA VAL A 3 0.42 -14.08 -15.11
C VAL A 3 0.34 -13.12 -16.29
N PHE A 4 1.43 -12.39 -16.57
CA PHE A 4 1.49 -11.42 -17.66
C PHE A 4 1.76 -12.05 -19.04
N ASN A 5 1.92 -13.38 -19.15
CA ASN A 5 2.08 -14.07 -20.44
C ASN A 5 0.81 -14.05 -21.28
N VAL A 6 -0.34 -13.69 -20.71
CA VAL A 6 -1.58 -13.43 -21.46
C VAL A 6 -1.49 -12.18 -22.35
N LEU A 7 -0.59 -11.24 -22.02
CA LEU A 7 -0.40 -10.01 -22.79
C LEU A 7 0.36 -10.32 -24.09
N ASN A 8 -0.19 -9.85 -25.21
CA ASN A 8 0.42 -10.06 -26.52
C ASN A 8 1.72 -9.24 -26.66
N PRO A 9 2.89 -9.89 -26.82
CA PRO A 9 4.17 -9.19 -26.85
C PRO A 9 4.35 -8.29 -28.08
N LYS A 10 3.50 -8.40 -29.10
CA LYS A 10 3.49 -7.46 -30.24
C LYS A 10 2.97 -6.07 -29.87
N PHE A 11 2.20 -5.96 -28.79
CA PHE A 11 1.53 -4.72 -28.38
C PHE A 11 1.94 -4.26 -26.99
N VAL A 12 2.57 -5.13 -26.20
CA VAL A 12 2.98 -4.85 -24.83
C VAL A 12 4.47 -5.09 -24.67
N THR A 13 5.20 -4.00 -24.43
CA THR A 13 6.60 -4.05 -24.04
C THR A 13 6.67 -4.26 -22.52
N ARG A 14 7.48 -5.22 -22.09
CA ARG A 14 7.80 -5.39 -20.66
C ARG A 14 9.05 -4.59 -20.35
N GLN A 15 8.97 -3.74 -19.34
CA GLN A 15 10.12 -3.03 -18.81
C GLN A 15 10.40 -3.52 -17.39
N PRO A 16 11.65 -3.85 -17.05
CA PRO A 16 11.99 -4.20 -15.69
C PRO A 16 11.84 -2.97 -14.80
N MET A 17 11.26 -3.18 -13.62
CA MET A 17 11.23 -2.22 -12.54
C MET A 17 12.24 -2.68 -11.51
N VAL A 18 13.24 -1.85 -11.20
CA VAL A 18 14.31 -2.16 -10.25
C VAL A 18 14.11 -1.30 -9.01
N LEU A 19 14.19 -1.91 -7.83
CA LEU A 19 14.02 -1.19 -6.57
C LEU A 19 15.04 -0.07 -6.42
N ASP A 20 14.59 1.01 -5.79
CA ASP A 20 15.33 2.23 -5.49
C ASP A 20 15.98 2.89 -6.74
N GLN A 21 15.41 2.65 -7.92
CA GLN A 21 15.78 3.31 -9.17
C GLN A 21 14.59 4.02 -9.80
N ASP A 22 14.77 5.29 -10.16
CA ASP A 22 13.77 6.06 -10.87
C ASP A 22 13.48 5.46 -12.25
N LEU A 23 12.20 5.24 -12.53
CA LEU A 23 11.67 4.75 -13.80
C LEU A 23 10.77 5.83 -14.42
N PRO A 24 11.29 6.65 -15.35
CA PRO A 24 10.47 7.55 -16.14
C PRO A 24 9.48 6.76 -16.98
N LEU A 25 8.19 7.10 -16.89
CA LEU A 25 7.18 6.48 -17.74
C LEU A 25 7.20 7.16 -19.12
N CYS A 26 7.40 6.36 -20.16
CA CYS A 26 7.45 6.84 -21.54
C CYS A 26 6.30 6.30 -22.38
N ARG A 27 5.94 7.06 -23.41
CA ARG A 27 5.09 6.61 -24.51
C ARG A 27 5.82 5.58 -25.37
N GLN A 28 5.08 4.94 -26.29
CA GLN A 28 5.67 3.96 -27.23
C GLN A 28 6.74 4.57 -28.15
N ASP A 29 6.67 5.87 -28.42
CA ASP A 29 7.67 6.60 -29.22
C ASP A 29 8.91 7.02 -28.42
N GLY A 30 8.95 6.70 -27.12
CA GLY A 30 10.06 7.03 -26.22
C GLY A 30 9.94 8.41 -25.55
N SER A 31 8.94 9.22 -25.88
CA SER A 31 8.73 10.50 -25.21
C SER A 31 8.23 10.31 -23.77
N GLU A 32 8.70 11.15 -22.85
CA GLU A 32 8.34 11.08 -21.43
C GLU A 32 6.90 11.54 -21.20
N LEU A 33 6.22 10.88 -20.25
CA LEU A 33 4.89 11.27 -19.78
C LEU A 33 4.93 12.35 -18.69
N GLY A 34 6.13 12.69 -18.19
CA GLY A 34 6.31 13.59 -17.06
C GLY A 34 5.96 12.96 -15.71
N ILE A 35 5.92 11.63 -15.65
CA ILE A 35 5.68 10.84 -14.42
C ILE A 35 6.88 9.92 -14.22
N VAL A 36 7.47 9.96 -13.04
CA VAL A 36 8.57 9.08 -12.64
C VAL A 36 8.10 8.20 -11.50
N ILE A 37 8.33 6.90 -11.62
CA ILE A 37 8.02 5.91 -10.57
C ILE A 37 9.32 5.52 -9.88
N HIS A 38 9.37 5.66 -8.56
CA HIS A 38 10.45 5.18 -7.73
C HIS A 38 9.93 4.05 -6.82
N PRO A 39 10.15 2.79 -7.19
CA PRO A 39 9.70 1.64 -6.42
C PRO A 39 10.65 1.36 -5.24
N PHE A 40 10.10 0.97 -4.10
CA PHE A 40 10.91 0.60 -2.94
C PHE A 40 10.26 -0.49 -2.12
N ALA A 41 11.09 -1.27 -1.41
CA ALA A 41 10.61 -2.32 -0.51
C ALA A 41 9.89 -1.73 0.71
N VAL A 42 8.80 -2.39 1.13
CA VAL A 42 8.14 -2.12 2.41
C VAL A 42 7.95 -3.44 3.17
N PRO A 43 7.87 -3.42 4.51
CA PRO A 43 7.53 -4.62 5.24
C PRO A 43 6.21 -5.18 4.74
N GLY A 44 6.22 -6.45 4.39
CA GLY A 44 5.06 -7.11 3.83
C GLY A 44 5.24 -8.61 3.87
N LYS A 45 4.57 -9.30 2.97
CA LYS A 45 4.54 -10.76 2.96
C LYS A 45 4.50 -11.28 1.54
N VAL A 46 5.20 -12.39 1.31
CA VAL A 46 5.14 -13.16 0.07
C VAL A 46 3.71 -13.52 -0.31
N ALA A 47 3.44 -13.53 -1.61
CA ALA A 47 2.15 -13.91 -2.16
C ALA A 47 1.71 -15.30 -1.66
N LEU A 48 0.40 -15.47 -1.41
CA LEU A 48 -0.20 -16.67 -0.82
C LEU A 48 0.25 -17.99 -1.50
N TRP A 49 0.39 -18.00 -2.82
CA TRP A 49 0.76 -19.19 -3.61
C TRP A 49 2.26 -19.52 -3.59
N LEU A 50 3.07 -18.61 -3.04
CA LEU A 50 4.51 -18.75 -2.82
C LEU A 50 4.84 -18.94 -1.33
N GLU A 51 3.85 -18.91 -0.43
CA GLU A 51 4.06 -19.18 0.99
C GLU A 51 4.66 -20.57 1.20
N ASP A 52 5.75 -20.61 1.96
CA ASP A 52 6.41 -21.84 2.33
C ASP A 52 6.54 -21.89 3.86
N GLU A 53 5.66 -22.67 4.51
CA GLU A 53 5.65 -22.84 5.96
C GLU A 53 6.96 -23.45 6.50
N SER A 54 7.74 -24.13 5.65
CA SER A 54 9.03 -24.70 6.03
C SER A 54 10.14 -23.66 6.14
N LYS A 55 9.93 -22.43 5.66
CA LYS A 55 10.91 -21.34 5.65
C LYS A 55 10.82 -20.36 6.83
N GLY A 56 10.10 -20.73 7.89
CA GLY A 56 10.07 -19.98 9.15
C GLY A 56 8.88 -19.01 9.28
N ALA A 57 8.93 -18.15 10.30
CA ALA A 57 7.78 -17.33 10.74
C ALA A 57 7.32 -16.27 9.71
N ASN A 58 8.17 -15.92 8.74
CA ASN A 58 7.84 -15.01 7.63
C ASN A 58 7.44 -15.77 6.35
N PHE A 59 7.25 -17.09 6.40
CA PHE A 59 6.77 -17.93 5.29
C PHE A 59 7.61 -17.85 4.01
N GLY A 60 8.90 -17.51 4.15
CA GLY A 60 9.81 -17.33 3.03
C GLY A 60 9.82 -15.94 2.41
N SER A 61 9.22 -14.94 3.07
CA SER A 61 9.19 -13.56 2.57
C SER A 61 10.58 -12.93 2.53
N VAL A 62 10.88 -12.23 1.43
CA VAL A 62 12.09 -11.42 1.22
C VAL A 62 11.70 -9.97 0.92
N ASP A 63 12.64 -9.04 1.06
CA ASP A 63 12.39 -7.60 0.99
C ASP A 63 11.69 -7.15 -0.32
N GLU A 64 11.88 -7.87 -1.44
CA GLU A 64 11.27 -7.54 -2.73
C GLU A 64 9.81 -8.04 -2.90
N ASP A 65 9.27 -8.81 -1.94
CA ASP A 65 7.95 -9.42 -2.09
C ASP A 65 6.79 -8.42 -1.96
N THR A 66 7.02 -7.30 -1.29
CA THR A 66 6.04 -6.22 -1.18
C THR A 66 6.73 -4.89 -1.45
N ILE A 67 6.25 -4.19 -2.45
CA ILE A 67 6.79 -2.92 -2.88
C ILE A 67 5.75 -1.82 -2.73
N ALA A 68 6.24 -0.62 -2.48
CA ALA A 68 5.50 0.61 -2.59
C ALA A 68 6.06 1.45 -3.74
N LEU A 69 5.26 2.43 -4.18
CA LEU A 69 5.66 3.35 -5.23
C LEU A 69 5.67 4.78 -4.67
N GLU A 70 6.79 5.46 -4.84
CA GLU A 70 6.82 6.92 -4.82
C GLU A 70 6.59 7.40 -6.26
N VAL A 71 5.61 8.29 -6.43
CA VAL A 71 5.28 8.88 -7.73
C VAL A 71 5.74 10.32 -7.73
N LYS A 72 6.59 10.67 -8.68
CA LYS A 72 7.20 11.99 -8.83
C LYS A 72 6.79 12.63 -10.16
N ASP A 73 6.86 13.96 -10.21
CA ASP A 73 6.70 14.72 -11.44
C ASP A 73 7.97 14.69 -12.31
N ALA A 74 7.95 15.40 -13.44
CA ALA A 74 9.09 15.51 -14.35
C ALA A 74 10.31 16.24 -13.75
N ASN A 75 10.12 17.02 -12.68
CA ASN A 75 11.19 17.73 -11.98
C ASN A 75 11.79 16.88 -10.85
N GLY A 76 11.23 15.69 -10.59
CA GLY A 76 11.64 14.81 -9.51
C GLY A 76 10.99 15.15 -8.16
N GLU A 77 10.01 16.04 -8.12
CA GLU A 77 9.27 16.36 -6.90
C GLU A 77 8.25 15.25 -6.59
N THR A 78 8.22 14.80 -5.34
CA THR A 78 7.29 13.77 -4.91
C THR A 78 5.84 14.27 -4.95
N CYS A 79 5.02 13.65 -5.79
CA CYS A 79 3.59 13.94 -5.85
C CYS A 79 2.84 13.19 -4.74
N PHE A 80 3.07 11.88 -4.62
CA PHE A 80 2.42 11.02 -3.63
C PHE A 80 3.14 9.66 -3.44
N PHE A 81 2.81 8.98 -2.34
CA PHE A 81 3.18 7.59 -2.10
C PHE A 81 1.97 6.65 -2.24
N TYR A 82 2.20 5.48 -2.83
CA TYR A 82 1.22 4.41 -2.97
C TYR A 82 1.70 3.13 -2.28
N ILE A 83 1.12 2.84 -1.12
CA ILE A 83 1.52 1.76 -0.20
C ILE A 83 0.27 0.93 0.17
N PRO A 84 -0.30 0.13 -0.74
CA PRO A 84 -1.58 -0.55 -0.51
C PRO A 84 -1.50 -1.72 0.47
N ALA A 85 -0.29 -2.21 0.76
CA ALA A 85 -0.05 -3.28 1.73
C ALA A 85 1.22 -2.96 2.52
N CYS A 86 1.13 -3.00 3.85
CA CYS A 86 2.28 -2.79 4.73
C CYS A 86 2.09 -3.57 6.04
N ALA A 87 3.06 -4.38 6.43
CA ALA A 87 3.01 -5.21 7.65
C ALA A 87 3.38 -4.43 8.92
N SER A 88 4.20 -3.38 8.79
CA SER A 88 4.62 -2.52 9.91
C SER A 88 5.20 -1.20 9.43
N MET A 89 5.01 -0.14 10.21
CA MET A 89 5.70 1.13 10.01
C MET A 89 7.12 1.04 10.58
N THR A 90 8.14 1.08 9.73
CA THR A 90 9.54 1.20 10.17
C THR A 90 9.97 2.65 10.29
N THR A 91 11.10 2.90 10.94
CA THR A 91 11.70 4.25 10.99
C THR A 91 12.03 4.77 9.60
N GLU A 92 12.58 3.92 8.74
CA GLU A 92 12.96 4.27 7.37
C GLU A 92 11.73 4.64 6.53
N LEU A 93 10.64 3.88 6.66
CA LEU A 93 9.39 4.19 5.97
C LEU A 93 8.77 5.49 6.49
N ALA A 94 8.72 5.66 7.82
CA ALA A 94 8.21 6.87 8.46
C ALA A 94 8.97 8.11 8.01
N ASP A 95 10.30 8.05 7.97
CA ASP A 95 11.14 9.16 7.53
C ASP A 95 11.01 9.43 6.04
N ARG A 96 10.85 8.38 5.21
CA ARG A 96 10.64 8.52 3.77
C ARG A 96 9.33 9.24 3.43
N ILE A 97 8.25 8.98 4.15
CA ILE A 97 6.93 9.57 3.86
C ILE A 97 6.65 10.87 4.62
N ARG A 98 7.49 11.25 5.59
CA ARG A 98 7.26 12.42 6.46
C ARG A 98 7.14 13.72 5.66
N GLY A 99 6.16 14.55 6.03
CA GLY A 99 5.94 15.86 5.43
C GLY A 99 5.41 15.81 4.00
N THR A 100 5.00 14.63 3.52
CA THR A 100 4.56 14.47 2.14
C THR A 100 3.13 14.94 1.96
N ARG A 101 2.81 15.29 0.72
CA ARG A 101 1.52 15.90 0.40
C ARG A 101 0.38 14.89 0.39
N LEU A 102 0.64 13.67 -0.06
CA LEU A 102 -0.37 12.65 -0.22
C LEU A 102 0.19 11.25 -0.05
N VAL A 103 -0.51 10.43 0.73
CA VAL A 103 -0.22 9.00 0.87
C VAL A 103 -1.51 8.21 0.70
N PHE A 104 -1.47 7.20 -0.16
CA PHE A 104 -2.41 6.08 -0.16
C PHE A 104 -1.79 4.94 0.65
N PHE A 105 -2.49 4.48 1.68
CA PHE A 105 -1.96 3.48 2.60
C PHE A 105 -2.93 2.33 2.82
N ASP A 106 -2.38 1.19 3.23
CA ASP A 106 -3.07 -0.02 3.63
C ASP A 106 -4.21 0.28 4.62
N GLY A 107 -5.43 -0.03 4.19
CA GLY A 107 -6.65 0.04 5.00
C GLY A 107 -7.32 -1.32 5.15
N THR A 108 -6.57 -2.43 5.05
CA THR A 108 -7.14 -3.77 4.90
C THR A 108 -8.10 -4.12 6.03
N LEU A 109 -7.70 -3.97 7.30
CA LEU A 109 -8.52 -4.35 8.46
C LEU A 109 -8.58 -3.23 9.50
N TRP A 110 -9.71 -3.11 10.20
CA TRP A 110 -9.81 -2.20 11.33
C TRP A 110 -9.01 -2.72 12.54
N VAL A 111 -9.17 -4.01 12.84
CA VAL A 111 -8.50 -4.74 13.93
C VAL A 111 -7.89 -6.05 13.42
N ASP A 112 -6.85 -6.52 14.10
CA ASP A 112 -6.02 -7.64 13.63
C ASP A 112 -6.80 -8.95 13.43
N ASP A 113 -7.78 -9.23 14.29
CA ASP A 113 -8.56 -10.47 14.32
C ASP A 113 -9.96 -10.33 13.69
N GLU A 114 -10.22 -9.27 12.92
CA GLU A 114 -11.52 -8.97 12.30
C GLU A 114 -12.12 -10.17 11.54
N MET A 115 -11.34 -10.81 10.66
CA MET A 115 -11.82 -11.98 9.91
C MET A 115 -12.21 -13.16 10.80
N VAL A 116 -11.51 -13.32 11.94
CA VAL A 116 -11.78 -14.40 12.90
C VAL A 116 -13.07 -14.09 13.67
N ARG A 117 -13.28 -12.83 14.06
CA ARG A 117 -14.49 -12.37 14.74
C ARG A 117 -15.73 -12.54 13.88
N ASP A 118 -15.61 -12.24 12.60
CA ASP A 118 -16.71 -12.33 11.62
C ASP A 118 -16.93 -13.77 11.12
N GLY A 119 -16.05 -14.72 11.49
CA GLY A 119 -16.16 -16.12 11.10
C GLY A 119 -15.92 -16.38 9.61
N VAL A 120 -15.31 -15.44 8.89
CA VAL A 120 -15.03 -15.54 7.45
C VAL A 120 -13.59 -15.95 7.14
N GLY A 121 -12.73 -16.05 8.15
CA GLY A 121 -11.35 -16.50 7.99
C GLY A 121 -10.69 -16.87 9.31
N VAL A 122 -9.51 -17.49 9.22
CA VAL A 122 -8.71 -17.93 10.38
C VAL A 122 -7.40 -17.16 10.55
N LYS A 123 -7.08 -16.27 9.59
CA LYS A 123 -5.83 -15.50 9.59
C LYS A 123 -6.07 -14.12 10.21
N THR A 124 -5.10 -13.63 10.97
CA THR A 124 -5.06 -12.24 11.42
C THR A 124 -4.43 -11.33 10.37
N GLY A 125 -4.60 -10.02 10.49
CA GLY A 125 -3.93 -9.00 9.65
C GLY A 125 -2.42 -9.16 9.63
N LYS A 126 -1.80 -9.29 10.81
CA LYS A 126 -0.37 -9.57 10.97
C LYS A 126 0.04 -10.84 10.22
N ARG A 127 -0.76 -11.92 10.27
CA ARG A 127 -0.50 -13.15 9.51
C ARG A 127 -0.64 -12.95 7.99
N MET A 128 -1.45 -11.98 7.56
CA MET A 128 -1.62 -11.61 6.16
C MET A 128 -0.58 -10.59 5.67
N GLY A 129 0.15 -9.94 6.58
CA GLY A 129 1.14 -8.90 6.24
C GLY A 129 0.55 -7.49 6.17
N HIS A 130 -0.50 -7.23 6.94
CA HIS A 130 -1.21 -5.95 6.98
C HIS A 130 -1.21 -5.34 8.38
N MET A 131 -0.95 -4.03 8.44
CA MET A 131 -1.20 -3.20 9.61
C MET A 131 -2.70 -3.03 9.80
N SER A 132 -3.17 -3.20 11.04
CA SER A 132 -4.52 -2.79 11.40
C SER A 132 -4.62 -1.26 11.43
N ILE A 133 -5.78 -0.71 11.07
CA ILE A 133 -6.00 0.73 11.13
C ILE A 133 -5.92 1.23 12.57
N SER A 134 -6.60 0.55 13.49
CA SER A 134 -6.72 0.95 14.90
C SER A 134 -5.66 0.32 15.80
N GLY A 135 -5.64 0.79 17.06
CA GLY A 135 -4.75 0.28 18.11
C GLY A 135 -3.41 1.01 18.22
N PRO A 136 -2.63 0.72 19.27
CA PRO A 136 -1.38 1.44 19.57
C PRO A 136 -0.29 1.24 18.51
N ASP A 137 -0.29 0.09 17.85
CA ASP A 137 0.65 -0.25 16.77
C ASP A 137 0.01 -0.06 15.38
N GLY A 138 -1.19 0.54 15.32
CA GLY A 138 -1.98 0.66 14.10
C GLY A 138 -1.61 1.88 13.25
N THR A 139 -2.14 1.91 12.04
CA THR A 139 -1.88 2.98 11.06
C THR A 139 -2.23 4.37 11.61
N LEU A 140 -3.34 4.52 12.33
CA LEU A 140 -3.73 5.82 12.91
C LEU A 140 -2.68 6.35 13.89
N ALA A 141 -2.14 5.49 14.76
CA ALA A 141 -1.12 5.85 15.72
C ALA A 141 0.23 6.15 15.03
N ALA A 142 0.62 5.31 14.07
CA ALA A 142 1.90 5.44 13.36
C ALA A 142 2.00 6.74 12.54
N PHE A 143 0.89 7.24 11.99
CA PHE A 143 0.87 8.44 11.15
C PHE A 143 0.68 9.75 11.91
N LYS A 144 0.44 9.71 13.23
CA LYS A 144 0.06 10.88 14.03
C LYS A 144 1.05 12.03 13.91
N ASP A 145 2.35 11.72 13.90
CA ASP A 145 3.44 12.70 13.96
C ASP A 145 4.23 12.78 12.63
N LEU A 146 3.64 12.33 11.51
CA LEU A 146 4.32 12.32 10.20
C LEU A 146 4.06 13.55 9.34
N ASP A 147 3.15 14.44 9.75
CA ASP A 147 2.82 15.69 9.05
C ASP A 147 2.43 15.50 7.56
N ILE A 148 1.61 14.48 7.30
CA ILE A 148 1.09 14.20 5.95
C ILE A 148 -0.12 15.08 5.66
N ALA A 149 -0.09 15.83 4.56
CA ALA A 149 -1.16 16.78 4.26
C ALA A 149 -2.50 16.09 3.91
N ARG A 150 -2.46 14.96 3.20
CA ARG A 150 -3.65 14.17 2.85
C ARG A 150 -3.37 12.67 2.95
N LYS A 151 -4.25 11.93 3.63
CA LYS A 151 -4.08 10.49 3.92
C LYS A 151 -5.30 9.72 3.46
N LEU A 152 -5.10 8.73 2.60
CA LEU A 152 -6.17 7.96 1.98
C LEU A 152 -5.97 6.47 2.30
N PHE A 153 -6.98 5.81 2.87
CA PHE A 153 -6.98 4.36 2.96
C PHE A 153 -7.38 3.74 1.62
N ILE A 154 -6.63 2.75 1.17
CA ILE A 154 -6.94 1.92 0.01
C ILE A 154 -6.74 0.44 0.35
N HIS A 155 -7.16 -0.47 -0.55
CA HIS A 155 -7.06 -1.91 -0.34
C HIS A 155 -7.81 -2.36 0.92
N ILE A 156 -9.07 -1.95 1.04
CA ILE A 156 -9.89 -2.17 2.23
C ILE A 156 -10.62 -3.51 2.09
N ASN A 157 -10.49 -4.39 3.08
CA ASN A 157 -11.17 -5.67 3.05
C ASN A 157 -12.67 -5.49 3.27
N THR A 158 -13.48 -6.39 2.72
CA THR A 158 -14.95 -6.33 2.83
C THR A 158 -15.47 -6.46 4.26
N THR A 159 -14.68 -7.02 5.18
CA THR A 159 -15.01 -7.13 6.61
C THR A 159 -14.79 -5.84 7.39
N ASN A 160 -14.07 -4.87 6.82
CA ASN A 160 -13.63 -3.71 7.57
C ASN A 160 -14.79 -2.75 7.81
N SER A 161 -15.18 -2.59 9.09
CA SER A 161 -16.30 -1.72 9.51
C SER A 161 -16.08 -0.26 9.16
N VAL A 162 -14.86 0.15 8.84
CA VAL A 162 -14.59 1.47 8.27
C VAL A 162 -15.43 1.68 7.01
N LEU A 163 -15.74 0.67 6.19
CA LEU A 163 -16.54 0.83 4.97
C LEU A 163 -17.95 1.38 5.21
N LEU A 164 -18.51 1.20 6.40
CA LEU A 164 -19.82 1.72 6.78
C LEU A 164 -19.70 3.22 7.13
N GLU A 165 -20.38 4.09 6.38
CA GLU A 165 -20.25 5.55 6.54
C GLU A 165 -20.67 6.09 7.91
N ASP A 166 -21.58 5.38 8.59
CA ASP A 166 -22.13 5.74 9.90
C ASP A 166 -21.50 4.98 11.07
N SER A 167 -20.43 4.21 10.82
CA SER A 167 -19.74 3.48 11.88
C SER A 167 -18.88 4.37 12.77
N PRO A 168 -18.72 4.03 14.06
CA PRO A 168 -17.77 4.71 14.93
C PRO A 168 -16.34 4.62 14.38
N GLU A 169 -15.98 3.54 13.68
CA GLU A 169 -14.69 3.34 13.04
C GLU A 169 -14.44 4.34 11.90
N ARG A 170 -15.43 4.55 11.01
CA ARG A 170 -15.36 5.61 10.00
C ARG A 170 -15.21 6.98 10.65
N ALA A 171 -15.96 7.26 11.71
CA ALA A 171 -15.88 8.53 12.42
C ALA A 171 -14.50 8.76 13.05
N GLU A 172 -13.90 7.74 13.66
CA GLU A 172 -12.55 7.78 14.23
C GLU A 172 -11.48 8.01 13.16
N ALA A 173 -11.54 7.28 12.04
CA ALA A 173 -10.61 7.48 10.92
C ALA A 173 -10.66 8.92 10.38
N ASN A 174 -11.88 9.43 10.14
CA ASN A 174 -12.09 10.79 9.66
C ASN A 174 -11.57 11.83 10.67
N ALA A 175 -11.80 11.62 11.97
CA ALA A 175 -11.30 12.50 13.03
C ALA A 175 -9.77 12.52 13.10
N ALA A 176 -9.11 11.43 12.72
CA ALA A 176 -7.65 11.35 12.56
C ALA A 176 -7.14 11.93 11.22
N GLY A 177 -8.02 12.50 10.39
CA GLY A 177 -7.71 13.11 9.10
C GLY A 177 -7.44 12.11 7.98
N TRP A 178 -8.00 10.90 8.08
CA TRP A 178 -7.96 9.90 7.01
C TRP A 178 -9.26 9.92 6.23
N GLU A 179 -9.15 9.81 4.90
CA GLU A 179 -10.29 9.55 4.03
C GLU A 179 -10.29 8.08 3.62
N VAL A 180 -11.47 7.54 3.35
CA VAL A 180 -11.61 6.19 2.80
C VAL A 180 -11.99 6.28 1.34
N THR A 181 -11.17 5.65 0.51
CA THR A 181 -11.33 5.63 -0.93
C THR A 181 -12.54 4.81 -1.36
N TYR A 182 -13.04 5.11 -2.56
CA TYR A 182 -14.14 4.40 -3.19
C TYR A 182 -13.90 4.29 -4.70
N ASP A 183 -14.55 3.32 -5.33
CA ASP A 183 -14.44 3.11 -6.77
C ASP A 183 -14.92 4.35 -7.55
N GLY A 184 -14.08 4.86 -8.45
CA GLY A 184 -14.35 6.06 -9.22
C GLY A 184 -13.96 7.37 -8.55
N MET A 185 -13.37 7.33 -7.34
CA MET A 185 -12.80 8.52 -6.70
C MET A 185 -11.68 9.11 -7.58
N ALA A 186 -11.82 10.38 -7.96
CA ALA A 186 -10.80 11.13 -8.68
C ALA A 186 -9.93 11.93 -7.68
N ILE A 187 -8.61 11.83 -7.82
CA ILE A 187 -7.65 12.53 -6.99
C ILE A 187 -6.83 13.45 -7.89
N GLU A 188 -6.89 14.75 -7.60
CA GLU A 188 -6.02 15.75 -8.22
C GLU A 188 -4.77 15.88 -7.37
N VAL A 189 -3.61 15.72 -8.03
CA VAL A 189 -2.27 15.80 -7.46
C VAL A 189 -1.51 16.92 -8.13
#